data_AF-A0AA40BZ70-F1
#
_entry.id   AF-A0AA40BZ70-F1
#
_cell.length_a   1.000
_cell.length_b   1.000
_cell.length_c   1.000
_cell.angle_alpha   90.00
_cell.angle_beta   90.00
_cell.angle_gamma   90.00
#
_symmetry.space_group_name_H-M   'P 1'
#
loop_
_entity.id
_entity.type
_entity.pdbx_description
1 polymer ?
#
loop_
_entity_poly.entity_id
_entity_poly.type
_entity_poly.pdbx_seq_one_letter_code
_entity_poly.pdbx_strand_id
1 'polypeptide(L)'
;LTAKCRNILNQEKCNKLELNKCLKNLFGTLAVDPVGAGPSFTDRNQCINCSNEKPAGVANWSNSILRCKCNPGTSVAEANWPTTHFDLDTLVSNNNGLLECYTTK
;
A
#
# COMPACT_ATOMS: atom_id res chain seq x y z
N LEU A 1 1.95 7.72 -1.28
CA LEU A 1 2.58 7.27 -2.53
C LEU A 1 2.62 8.44 -3.52
N THR A 2 3.74 8.64 -4.21
CA THR A 2 3.87 9.55 -5.35
C THR A 2 4.32 8.74 -6.55
N ALA A 3 3.72 8.99 -7.71
CA ALA A 3 4.02 8.29 -8.96
C ALA A 3 4.02 9.29 -10.13
N LYS A 4 4.51 8.86 -11.29
CA LYS A 4 4.37 9.61 -12.55
C LYS A 4 3.13 9.10 -13.27
N CYS A 5 2.12 9.95 -13.38
CA CYS A 5 0.82 9.63 -13.94
C CYS A 5 0.58 10.52 -15.15
N ARG A 6 -0.06 9.98 -16.19
CA ARG A 6 -0.41 10.74 -17.40
C ARG A 6 -1.92 10.79 -17.57
N ASN A 7 -2.42 11.94 -18.01
CA ASN A 7 -3.82 12.11 -18.38
C ASN A 7 -4.07 11.60 -19.82
N ILE A 8 -5.33 11.64 -20.28
CA ILE A 8 -5.71 11.20 -21.63
C ILE A 8 -5.03 12.00 -22.75
N LEU A 9 -4.50 13.18 -22.44
CA LEU A 9 -3.74 14.04 -23.35
C LEU A 9 -2.22 13.79 -23.25
N ASN A 10 -1.80 12.74 -22.56
CA ASN A 10 -0.40 12.36 -22.32
C ASN A 10 0.42 13.41 -21.52
N GLN A 11 -0.25 14.33 -20.81
CA GLN A 11 0.40 15.30 -19.93
C GLN A 11 0.68 14.66 -18.58
N GLU A 12 1.88 14.88 -18.02
CA GLU A 12 2.22 14.42 -16.68
C GLU A 12 1.46 15.25 -15.64
N LYS A 13 0.51 14.59 -14.98
CA LYS A 13 -0.31 15.13 -13.90
C LYS A 13 -0.46 13.98 -12.92
N CYS A 14 0.09 14.11 -11.72
CA CYS A 14 -0.12 13.10 -10.67
C CYS A 14 -0.26 13.78 -9.30
N ASN A 15 -1.20 13.29 -8.49
CA ASN A 15 -1.37 13.66 -7.10
C ASN A 15 -0.63 12.69 -6.17
N LYS A 16 -0.44 13.12 -4.92
CA LYS A 16 -0.11 12.22 -3.83
C LYS A 16 -1.34 11.36 -3.52
N LEU A 17 -1.16 10.04 -3.45
CA LEU A 17 -2.17 9.11 -2.93
C LEU A 17 -1.82 8.76 -1.48
N GLU A 18 -2.76 9.01 -0.57
CA GLU A 18 -2.67 8.58 0.83
C GLU A 18 -3.12 7.12 0.93
N LEU A 19 -2.17 6.20 1.17
CA LEU A 19 -2.42 4.76 1.16
C LEU A 19 -3.25 4.28 2.35
N ASN A 20 -3.34 5.06 3.43
CA ASN A 20 -4.15 4.74 4.62
C ASN A 20 -5.63 4.55 4.32
N LYS A 21 -6.12 5.09 3.19
CA LYS A 21 -7.49 4.92 2.71
C LYS A 21 -7.65 3.75 1.74
N CYS A 22 -6.56 3.06 1.41
CA CYS A 22 -6.53 1.97 0.44
C CYS A 22 -6.10 0.65 1.07
N LEU A 23 -5.44 0.66 2.23
CA LEU A 23 -4.88 -0.50 2.89
C LEU A 23 -5.26 -0.55 4.36
N LYS A 24 -5.55 -1.76 4.82
CA LYS A 24 -5.76 -2.06 6.23
C LYS A 24 -4.85 -3.19 6.69
N ASN A 25 -4.64 -3.23 8.00
CA ASN A 25 -4.22 -4.45 8.66
C ASN A 25 -5.42 -5.39 8.80
N LEU A 26 -5.30 -6.59 8.24
CA LEU A 26 -6.23 -7.70 8.39
C LEU A 26 -5.52 -8.83 9.13
N PHE A 27 -5.65 -8.82 10.47
CA PHE A 27 -5.10 -9.87 11.35
C PHE A 27 -3.63 -10.21 11.07
N GLY A 28 -2.78 -9.19 10.93
CA GLY A 28 -1.34 -9.34 10.73
C GLY A 28 -0.91 -9.40 9.27
N THR A 29 -1.85 -9.29 8.33
CA THR A 29 -1.58 -9.23 6.88
C THR A 29 -2.10 -7.91 6.30
N LEU A 30 -1.39 -7.32 5.35
CA LEU A 30 -1.90 -6.16 4.62
C LEU A 30 -2.96 -6.59 3.61
N ALA A 31 -4.09 -5.88 3.57
CA ALA A 31 -5.17 -6.15 2.64
C ALA A 31 -5.74 -4.85 2.05
N VAL A 32 -6.31 -4.96 0.85
CA VAL A 32 -7.01 -3.86 0.17
C VAL A 32 -8.22 -3.43 1.02
N ASP A 33 -8.41 -2.12 1.12
CA ASP A 33 -9.49 -1.49 1.85
C ASP A 33 -9.97 -0.24 1.12
N PRO A 34 -10.70 -0.39 0.00
CA PRO A 34 -11.03 0.71 -0.89
C PRO A 34 -12.04 1.69 -0.28
N VAL A 35 -12.70 1.29 0.82
CA VAL A 35 -13.65 2.11 1.59
C VAL A 35 -13.04 2.71 2.85
N GLY A 36 -11.78 2.37 3.19
CA GLY A 36 -11.09 2.87 4.38
C GLY A 36 -11.79 2.54 5.71
N ALA A 37 -12.48 1.40 5.78
CA ALA A 37 -13.28 1.00 6.95
C ALA A 37 -12.46 0.20 7.99
N GLY A 38 -11.32 -0.36 7.59
CA GLY A 38 -10.49 -1.20 8.44
C GLY A 38 -9.43 -0.44 9.23
N PRO A 39 -8.72 -1.13 10.15
CA PRO A 39 -7.63 -0.55 10.89
C PRO A 39 -6.49 -0.14 9.94
N SER A 40 -6.21 1.17 9.86
CA SER A 40 -5.17 1.69 8.97
C SER A 40 -3.82 1.07 9.28
N PHE A 41 -3.09 0.63 8.25
CA PHE A 41 -1.72 0.15 8.41
C PHE A 41 -0.74 1.25 8.87
N THR A 42 -1.12 2.53 8.76
CA THR A 42 -0.29 3.65 9.25
C THR A 42 -0.46 3.89 10.75
N ASP A 43 -1.43 3.26 11.40
CA ASP A 43 -1.52 3.27 12.86
C ASP A 43 -0.42 2.35 13.42
N ARG A 44 0.41 2.89 14.31
CA ARG A 44 1.50 2.16 14.95
C ARG A 44 0.99 0.92 15.71
N ASN A 45 -0.22 0.97 16.26
CA ASN A 45 -0.81 -0.17 16.96
C ASN A 45 -1.25 -1.29 16.01
N GLN A 46 -1.28 -1.01 14.70
CA GLN A 46 -1.68 -1.94 13.64
C GLN A 46 -0.49 -2.44 12.84
N CYS A 47 0.43 -1.57 12.42
CA CYS A 47 1.66 -1.99 11.77
C CYS A 47 2.85 -1.09 12.12
N ILE A 48 4.04 -1.66 12.09
CA ILE A 48 5.33 -1.02 12.34
C ILE A 48 6.36 -1.43 11.28
N ASN A 49 7.48 -0.71 11.23
CA ASN A 49 8.61 -0.99 10.34
C ASN A 49 8.20 -1.13 8.87
N CYS A 50 7.31 -0.25 8.42
CA CYS A 50 6.87 -0.23 7.03
C CYS A 50 7.94 0.36 6.11
N SER A 51 8.39 -0.41 5.12
CA SER A 51 9.33 0.01 4.07
C SER A 51 8.72 -0.24 2.70
N ASN A 52 8.95 0.68 1.77
CA ASN A 52 8.69 0.43 0.36
C ASN A 52 9.97 -0.10 -0.26
N GLU A 53 9.99 -1.38 -0.60
CA GLU A 53 11.17 -2.04 -1.13
C GLU A 53 11.03 -2.19 -2.64
N LYS A 54 12.08 -1.81 -3.37
CA LYS A 54 12.27 -2.26 -4.75
C LYS A 54 13.00 -3.60 -4.68
N PRO A 55 12.46 -4.69 -5.24
CA PRO A 55 13.19 -5.95 -5.26
C PRO A 55 14.53 -5.77 -5.97
N ALA A 56 15.62 -6.13 -5.28
CA ALA A 56 16.97 -5.98 -5.80
C ALA A 56 17.24 -6.95 -6.96
N GLY A 57 17.94 -6.49 -7.99
CA GLY A 57 18.50 -7.36 -9.05
C GLY A 57 17.65 -7.54 -10.31
N VAL A 58 16.50 -6.86 -10.44
CA VAL A 58 15.67 -6.93 -11.65
C VAL A 58 15.51 -5.55 -12.28
N ALA A 59 16.20 -5.31 -13.40
CA ALA A 59 16.30 -4.01 -14.05
C ALA A 59 14.97 -3.44 -14.59
N ASN A 60 13.89 -4.26 -14.62
CA ASN A 60 12.60 -3.92 -15.22
C ASN A 60 11.39 -4.27 -14.33
N TRP A 61 11.54 -4.24 -13.01
CA TRP A 61 10.35 -4.33 -12.13
C TRP A 61 9.78 -2.94 -11.86
N SER A 62 8.53 -2.73 -12.26
CA SER A 62 7.72 -1.58 -11.84
C SER A 62 7.16 -1.73 -10.43
N ASN A 63 7.08 -2.97 -9.93
CA ASN A 63 6.27 -3.28 -8.75
C ASN A 63 6.87 -2.72 -7.47
N SER A 64 6.10 -1.83 -6.85
CA SER A 64 6.40 -1.24 -5.56
C SER A 64 5.87 -2.15 -4.46
N ILE A 65 6.75 -2.83 -3.72
CA ILE A 65 6.32 -3.75 -2.64
C ILE A 65 6.36 -3.02 -1.30
N LEU A 66 5.22 -2.93 -0.64
CA LEU A 66 5.12 -2.47 0.75
C LEU A 66 5.35 -3.64 1.70
N ARG A 67 6.40 -3.56 2.50
CA ARG A 67 6.71 -4.51 3.56
C ARG A 67 6.43 -3.88 4.91
N CYS A 68 5.70 -4.55 5.79
CA CYS A 68 5.40 -4.09 7.16
C CYS A 68 5.43 -5.25 8.15
N LYS A 69 5.59 -4.97 9.44
CA LYS A 69 5.21 -5.89 10.52
C LYS A 69 3.84 -5.49 11.07
N CYS A 70 2.86 -6.37 11.03
CA CYS A 70 1.49 -6.02 11.39
C CYS A 70 0.95 -6.85 12.55
N ASN A 71 0.12 -6.22 13.39
CA ASN A 71 -0.48 -6.79 14.58
C ASN A 71 -1.48 -7.89 14.20
N PRO A 72 -1.28 -9.14 14.63
CA PRO A 72 -2.20 -10.24 14.34
C PRO A 72 -3.50 -10.21 15.16
N GLY A 73 -3.64 -9.28 16.11
CA GLY A 73 -4.80 -9.19 17.02
C GLY A 73 -4.76 -10.19 18.17
N THR A 74 -3.77 -11.08 18.20
CA THR A 74 -3.38 -11.86 19.38
C THR A 74 -2.40 -11.02 20.18
N SER A 75 -2.53 -10.91 21.50
CA SER A 75 -1.71 -10.07 22.43
C SER A 75 -0.19 -10.34 22.46
N VAL A 76 0.37 -10.87 21.37
CA VAL A 76 1.78 -11.09 21.11
C VAL A 76 2.52 -9.76 21.05
N ALA A 77 3.73 -9.76 21.62
CA ALA A 77 4.60 -8.59 21.62
C ALA A 77 4.95 -8.13 20.19
N GLU A 78 5.13 -6.81 20.01
CA GLU A 78 5.46 -6.16 18.73
C GLU A 78 6.65 -6.81 18.00
N ALA A 79 7.66 -7.27 18.76
CA ALA A 79 8.83 -7.95 18.22
C ALA A 79 8.47 -9.20 17.39
N ASN A 80 7.37 -9.86 17.74
CA ASN A 80 6.90 -11.12 17.16
C ASN A 80 5.75 -10.93 16.15
N TRP A 81 5.40 -9.69 15.81
CA TRP A 81 4.41 -9.45 14.75
C TRP A 81 4.89 -10.02 13.41
N PRO A 82 4.01 -10.72 12.66
CA PRO A 82 4.35 -11.27 11.35
C PRO A 82 4.76 -10.15 10.39
N THR A 83 5.71 -10.48 9.51
CA THR A 83 6.07 -9.61 8.39
C THR A 83 5.16 -9.93 7.21
N THR A 84 4.53 -8.90 6.67
CA THR A 84 3.65 -8.97 5.50
C THR A 84 4.23 -8.16 4.36
N HIS A 85 3.99 -8.62 3.15
CA HIS A 85 4.40 -7.95 1.91
C HIS A 85 3.15 -7.71 1.08
N PHE A 86 3.05 -6.55 0.45
CA PHE A 86 1.90 -6.17 -0.36
C PHE A 86 2.36 -5.49 -1.64
N ASP A 87 1.87 -5.95 -2.78
CA ASP A 87 2.17 -5.36 -4.08
C ASP A 87 1.28 -4.13 -4.33
N LEU A 88 1.87 -2.94 -4.24
CA LEU A 88 1.13 -1.68 -4.41
C LEU A 88 0.61 -1.49 -5.85
N ASP A 89 1.18 -2.16 -6.85
CA ASP A 89 0.72 -2.05 -8.24
C ASP A 89 -0.70 -2.60 -8.40
N THR A 90 -1.08 -3.58 -7.58
CA THR A 90 -2.44 -4.15 -7.55
C THR A 90 -3.48 -3.21 -6.94
N LEU A 91 -3.02 -2.16 -6.24
CA LEU A 91 -3.85 -1.30 -5.42
C LEU A 91 -4.05 0.08 -6.02
N VAL A 92 -3.24 0.49 -6.99
CA VAL A 92 -3.26 1.87 -7.49
C VAL A 92 -3.69 1.93 -8.94
N SER A 93 -4.61 2.85 -9.24
CA SER A 93 -5.05 3.14 -10.60
C SER A 93 -4.68 4.57 -10.98
N ASN A 94 -4.35 4.78 -12.25
CA ASN A 94 -4.24 6.12 -12.83
C ASN A 94 -5.51 6.44 -13.62
N ASN A 95 -6.37 7.25 -13.04
CA ASN A 95 -7.59 7.75 -13.65
C ASN A 95 -7.36 9.16 -14.21
N ASN A 96 -6.99 9.25 -15.49
CA ASN A 96 -6.80 10.52 -16.20
C ASN A 96 -5.81 11.50 -15.50
N GLY A 97 -4.71 10.99 -14.97
CA GLY A 97 -3.71 11.77 -14.21
C GLY A 97 -4.04 11.91 -12.72
N LEU A 98 -5.02 11.15 -12.21
CA LEU A 98 -5.32 11.03 -10.79
C LEU A 98 -4.96 9.62 -10.30
N LEU A 99 -4.05 9.55 -9.34
CA LEU A 99 -3.73 8.33 -8.62
C LEU A 99 -4.78 8.09 -7.54
N GLU A 100 -5.47 6.96 -7.62
CA GLU A 100 -6.55 6.56 -6.71
C GLU A 100 -6.43 5.09 -6.28
N CYS A 101 -7.08 4.73 -5.17
CA CYS A 101 -7.18 3.32 -4.77
C CYS A 101 -7.97 2.54 -5.84
N TYR A 102 -7.48 1.37 -6.21
CA TYR A 102 -8.18 0.45 -7.09
C TYR A 102 -9.48 0.01 -6.41
N THR A 103 -10.60 0.36 -7.02
CA THR A 103 -11.92 -0.13 -6.63
C THR A 103 -12.28 -1.22 -7.62
N THR A 104 -12.34 -2.49 -7.20
CA THR A 104 -13.05 -3.50 -7.98
C THR A 104 -14.52 -3.09 -8.00
N LYS A 105 -14.99 -2.60 -9.15
CA LYS A 105 -16.41 -2.48 -9.43
C LYS A 105 -17.04 -3.85 -9.56
#